data_AF-A0A7X6XQF6-F1
#
_entry.id   AF-A0A7X6XQF6-F1
#
_cell.length_a   1.000
_cell.length_b   1.000
_cell.length_c   1.000
_cell.angle_alpha   90.00
_cell.angle_beta   90.00
_cell.angle_gamma   90.00
#
_symmetry.space_group_name_H-M   'P 1'
#
loop_
_entity.id
_entity.type
_entity.pdbx_description
1 polymer ?
#
loop_
_entity_poly.entity_id
_entity_poly.type
_entity_poly.pdbx_seq_one_letter_code
_entity_poly.pdbx_strand_id
1 'polypeptide(L)'
;AEAPGESPAAVELAGTIDRVDLTPDGQAAVVIDYKLSRTTPLREMLAGTSLQVPIYLLAMEQLFGQQVVAAVQHPLRKGEPYWVFRPGLVPGLTPGKGDGLPTARYASLLATAQAAILKAACGIRDGHTLPALGDACELCSFTEVCRPDDVANGQSDETQAPSP
;
A
#
# COMPACT_ATOMS: atom_id res chain seq x y z
N ALA A 1 23.92 -16.67 -27.76
CA ALA A 1 24.12 -16.77 -26.30
C ALA A 1 23.05 -15.93 -25.67
N GLU A 2 22.03 -16.56 -25.10
CA GLU A 2 20.98 -15.89 -24.34
C GLU A 2 21.61 -15.36 -23.05
N ALA A 3 21.32 -14.11 -22.69
CA ALA A 3 21.73 -13.54 -21.41
C ALA A 3 21.16 -14.40 -20.27
N PRO A 4 21.89 -14.57 -19.14
CA PRO A 4 21.34 -15.28 -17.99
C PRO A 4 20.08 -14.55 -17.57
N GLY A 5 18.95 -15.28 -17.52
CA GLY A 5 17.66 -14.73 -17.12
C GLY A 5 17.81 -14.02 -15.78
N GLU A 6 17.66 -12.70 -15.82
CA GLU A 6 17.57 -11.87 -14.64
C GLU A 6 16.25 -12.26 -13.95
N SER A 7 16.34 -13.11 -12.92
CA SER A 7 15.22 -13.34 -12.00
C SER A 7 14.68 -11.97 -11.61
N PRO A 8 13.36 -11.73 -11.66
CA PRO A 8 12.79 -10.42 -11.32
C PRO A 8 13.38 -9.99 -9.99
N ALA A 9 14.07 -8.84 -10.00
CA ALA A 9 14.97 -8.44 -8.94
C ALA A 9 14.22 -8.47 -7.59
N ALA A 10 14.58 -9.45 -6.75
CA ALA A 10 13.88 -9.71 -5.49
C ALA A 10 13.85 -8.45 -4.61
N VAL A 11 12.71 -8.18 -3.98
CA VAL A 11 12.54 -7.05 -3.07
C VAL A 11 12.30 -7.62 -1.68
N GLU A 12 13.20 -7.28 -0.76
CA GLU A 12 13.04 -7.57 0.66
C GLU A 12 12.54 -6.30 1.36
N LEU A 13 11.43 -6.43 2.09
CA LEU A 13 10.87 -5.36 2.91
C LEU A 13 10.92 -5.80 4.37
N ALA A 14 11.36 -4.89 5.24
CA ALA A 14 11.33 -5.07 6.69
C ALA A 14 10.46 -3.99 7.33
N GLY A 15 9.78 -4.33 8.42
CA GLY A 15 8.90 -3.42 9.14
C GLY A 15 8.27 -4.09 10.35
N THR A 16 7.34 -3.37 10.98
CA THR A 16 6.63 -3.81 12.18
C THR A 16 5.13 -3.72 11.94
N ILE A 17 4.40 -4.77 12.33
CA ILE A 17 2.95 -4.74 12.41
C ILE A 17 2.58 -4.30 13.82
N ASP A 18 1.77 -3.25 13.97
CA ASP A 18 1.43 -2.67 15.28
C ASP A 18 0.82 -3.70 16.24
N ARG A 19 -0.18 -4.46 15.78
CA ARG A 19 -0.84 -5.49 16.58
C ARG A 19 -1.48 -6.57 15.70
N VAL A 20 -1.40 -7.82 16.17
CA VAL A 20 -2.07 -8.98 15.57
C VAL A 20 -2.84 -9.71 16.66
N ASP A 21 -4.14 -9.90 16.46
CA ASP A 21 -5.00 -10.70 17.32
C ASP A 21 -5.31 -12.03 16.61
N LEU A 22 -5.06 -13.16 17.29
CA LEU A 22 -5.36 -14.49 16.77
C LEU A 22 -6.66 -15.02 17.36
N THR A 23 -7.37 -15.84 16.59
CA THR A 23 -8.46 -16.66 17.13
C THR A 23 -7.92 -17.69 18.14
N PRO A 24 -8.73 -18.19 19.08
CA PRO A 24 -8.28 -19.17 20.07
C PRO A 24 -7.66 -20.44 19.49
N ASP A 25 -8.12 -20.86 18.31
CA ASP A 25 -7.59 -22.00 17.55
C ASP A 25 -6.35 -21.66 16.70
N GLY A 26 -5.93 -20.39 16.69
CA GLY A 26 -4.80 -19.88 15.93
C GLY A 26 -4.98 -19.94 14.42
N GLN A 27 -6.18 -20.19 13.89
CA GLN A 27 -6.41 -20.37 12.44
C GLN A 27 -6.61 -19.05 11.70
N ALA A 28 -7.10 -18.02 12.39
CA ALA A 28 -7.39 -16.72 11.81
C ALA A 28 -6.74 -15.59 12.58
N ALA A 29 -6.39 -14.52 11.86
CA ALA A 29 -5.82 -13.31 12.42
C ALA A 29 -6.60 -12.06 12.05
N VAL A 30 -6.64 -11.11 12.98
CA VAL A 30 -7.02 -9.73 12.74
C VAL A 30 -5.78 -8.86 12.94
N VAL A 31 -5.44 -8.08 11.91
CA VAL A 31 -4.36 -7.10 11.99
C VAL A 31 -4.95 -5.76 12.39
N ILE A 32 -4.31 -5.05 13.34
CA ILE A 32 -4.76 -3.74 13.81
C ILE A 32 -3.60 -2.77 13.62
N ASP A 33 -3.89 -1.62 13.00
CA ASP A 33 -2.97 -0.52 12.76
C ASP A 33 -3.50 0.74 13.46
N TYR A 34 -2.70 1.33 14.33
CA TYR A 34 -3.10 2.48 15.13
C TYR A 34 -2.72 3.78 14.41
N LYS A 35 -3.71 4.64 14.15
CA LYS A 35 -3.48 5.90 13.42
C LYS A 35 -3.78 7.13 14.27
N LEU A 36 -2.88 8.12 14.21
CA LEU A 36 -3.16 9.49 14.68
C LEU A 36 -3.87 10.33 13.62
N SER A 37 -3.83 9.88 12.36
CA SER A 37 -4.43 10.51 11.19
C SER A 37 -5.71 9.78 10.75
N ARG A 38 -6.27 10.20 9.61
CA ARG A 38 -7.45 9.58 9.01
C ARG A 38 -7.18 8.13 8.58
N THR A 39 -8.21 7.31 8.58
CA THR A 39 -8.16 5.97 7.99
C THR A 39 -8.08 6.03 6.47
N THR A 40 -7.36 5.10 5.86
CA THR A 40 -7.30 4.95 4.40
C THR A 40 -8.47 4.10 3.91
N PRO A 41 -9.26 4.54 2.92
CA PRO A 41 -10.33 3.74 2.35
C PRO A 41 -9.79 2.61 1.47
N LEU A 42 -10.53 1.50 1.39
CA LEU A 42 -10.17 0.31 0.61
C LEU A 42 -9.86 0.63 -0.88
N ARG A 43 -10.49 1.65 -1.47
CA ARG A 43 -10.24 2.06 -2.86
C ARG A 43 -8.78 2.48 -3.12
N GLU A 44 -8.12 3.13 -2.16
CA GLU A 44 -6.73 3.58 -2.30
C GLU A 44 -5.77 2.40 -2.17
N MET A 45 -6.11 1.44 -1.30
CA MET A 45 -5.35 0.20 -1.19
C MET A 45 -5.44 -0.64 -2.48
N LEU A 46 -6.65 -0.74 -3.05
CA LEU A 46 -6.88 -1.45 -4.32
C LEU A 46 -6.23 -0.76 -5.53
N ALA A 47 -6.04 0.56 -5.47
CA ALA A 47 -5.31 1.32 -6.47
C ALA A 47 -3.78 1.21 -6.33
N GLY A 48 -3.29 0.58 -5.26
CA GLY A 48 -1.86 0.49 -4.97
C GLY A 48 -1.23 1.81 -4.52
N THR A 49 -2.04 2.82 -4.16
CA THR A 49 -1.55 4.12 -3.69
C THR A 49 -1.39 4.18 -2.17
N SER A 50 -1.94 3.22 -1.43
CA SER A 50 -1.68 3.02 0.00
C SER A 50 -1.36 1.55 0.29
N LEU A 51 -0.10 1.30 0.64
CA LEU A 51 0.48 -0.06 0.69
C LEU A 51 0.60 -0.63 2.10
N GLN A 52 0.44 0.18 3.15
CA GLN A 52 0.71 -0.25 4.53
C GLN A 52 -0.13 -1.49 4.93
N VAL A 53 -1.45 -1.41 4.83
CA VAL A 53 -2.34 -2.54 5.14
C VAL A 53 -2.07 -3.74 4.22
N PRO A 54 -2.00 -3.61 2.88
CA PRO A 54 -1.63 -4.72 2.01
C PRO A 54 -0.29 -5.38 2.33
N ILE A 55 0.73 -4.62 2.72
CA ILE A 55 2.04 -5.17 3.13
C ILE A 55 1.90 -6.01 4.40
N TYR A 56 1.11 -5.57 5.38
CA TYR A 56 0.86 -6.38 6.57
C TYR A 56 0.14 -7.68 6.22
N LEU A 57 -0.84 -7.65 5.32
CA LEU A 57 -1.53 -8.85 4.83
C LEU A 57 -0.56 -9.82 4.16
N LEU A 58 0.30 -9.31 3.26
CA LEU A 58 1.35 -10.10 2.61
C LEU A 58 2.30 -10.72 3.64
N ALA A 59 2.77 -9.95 4.63
CA ALA A 59 3.67 -10.44 5.65
C ALA A 59 3.02 -11.56 6.50
N MET A 60 1.76 -11.39 6.89
CA MET A 60 1.03 -12.43 7.64
C MET A 60 0.88 -13.73 6.85
N GLU A 61 0.57 -13.66 5.56
CA GLU A 61 0.45 -14.85 4.72
C GLU A 61 1.80 -15.49 4.39
N GLN A 62 2.81 -14.68 4.06
CA GLN A 62 4.10 -15.19 3.56
C GLN A 62 5.07 -15.61 4.67
N LEU A 63 5.13 -14.86 5.77
CA LEU A 63 6.11 -15.11 6.84
C LEU A 63 5.53 -15.97 7.97
N PHE A 64 4.25 -15.79 8.27
CA PHE A 64 3.60 -16.43 9.41
C PHE A 64 2.62 -17.54 9.00
N GLY A 65 2.32 -17.69 7.69
CA GLY A 65 1.38 -18.69 7.20
C GLY A 65 -0.06 -18.50 7.72
N GLN A 66 -0.39 -17.28 8.16
CA GLN A 66 -1.60 -17.02 8.91
C GLN A 66 -2.70 -16.43 8.01
N GLN A 67 -3.90 -17.00 8.09
CA GLN A 67 -5.04 -16.46 7.35
C GLN A 67 -5.57 -15.19 8.01
N VAL A 68 -5.37 -14.04 7.38
CA VAL A 68 -5.94 -12.77 7.87
C VAL A 68 -7.39 -12.64 7.45
N VAL A 69 -8.27 -12.48 8.43
CA VAL A 69 -9.73 -12.36 8.23
C VAL A 69 -10.19 -10.91 8.23
N ALA A 70 -9.45 -10.02 8.89
CA ALA A 70 -9.69 -8.59 8.84
C ALA A 70 -8.41 -7.78 9.10
N ALA A 71 -8.37 -6.59 8.52
CA ALA A 71 -7.45 -5.53 8.90
C ALA A 71 -8.26 -4.32 9.42
N VAL A 72 -7.82 -3.74 10.53
CA VAL A 72 -8.52 -2.64 11.21
C VAL A 72 -7.58 -1.46 11.33
N GLN A 73 -8.00 -0.31 10.80
CA GLN A 73 -7.32 0.96 11.07
C GLN A 73 -8.03 1.64 12.23
N HIS A 74 -7.35 1.74 13.37
CA HIS A 74 -7.91 2.23 14.62
C HIS A 74 -7.42 3.66 14.92
N PRO A 75 -8.28 4.68 14.74
CA PRO A 75 -7.90 6.05 15.04
C PRO A 75 -7.79 6.26 16.56
N LEU A 76 -6.68 6.85 17.02
CA LEU A 76 -6.43 7.11 18.45
C LEU A 76 -6.99 8.47 18.92
N ARG A 77 -7.28 9.40 18.01
CA ARG A 77 -7.77 10.75 18.35
C ARG A 77 -9.30 10.86 18.26
N LYS A 78 -9.84 10.73 17.05
CA LYS A 78 -11.27 10.86 16.76
C LYS A 78 -11.62 10.02 15.53
N GLY A 79 -12.78 9.40 15.57
CA GLY A 79 -13.28 8.54 14.51
C GLY A 79 -13.58 7.14 15.05
N GLU A 80 -14.24 6.35 14.23
CA GLU A 80 -14.46 4.93 14.50
C GLU A 80 -13.44 4.08 13.74
N PRO A 81 -13.09 2.88 14.23
CA PRO A 81 -12.21 1.98 13.51
C PRO A 81 -12.79 1.62 12.14
N TYR A 82 -11.94 1.65 11.11
CA TYR A 82 -12.32 1.25 9.76
C TYR A 82 -11.82 -0.16 9.46
N TRP A 83 -12.75 -1.02 9.07
CA TRP A 83 -12.51 -2.44 8.83
C TRP A 83 -12.38 -2.74 7.34
N VAL A 84 -11.42 -3.59 6.99
CA VAL A 84 -11.37 -4.32 5.73
C VAL A 84 -11.42 -5.80 6.09
N PHE A 85 -12.51 -6.49 5.76
CA PHE A 85 -12.76 -7.84 6.28
C PHE A 85 -13.17 -8.81 5.19
N ARG A 86 -12.89 -10.10 5.37
CA ARG A 86 -13.24 -11.18 4.44
C ARG A 86 -14.58 -11.81 4.86
N PRO A 87 -15.70 -11.51 4.18
CA PRO A 87 -17.02 -11.95 4.64
C PRO A 87 -17.15 -13.48 4.63
N GLY A 88 -17.75 -14.04 5.68
CA GLY A 88 -18.07 -15.47 5.77
C GLY A 88 -16.88 -16.40 6.04
N LEU A 89 -15.67 -15.86 6.24
CA LEU A 89 -14.48 -16.68 6.46
C LEU A 89 -14.38 -17.24 7.88
N VAL A 90 -14.84 -16.47 8.87
CA VAL A 90 -14.95 -16.91 10.27
C VAL A 90 -16.40 -16.74 10.73
N PRO A 91 -17.07 -17.83 11.16
CA PRO A 91 -18.40 -17.74 11.75
C PRO A 91 -18.40 -16.84 12.98
N GLY A 92 -19.37 -15.93 13.06
CA GLY A 92 -19.53 -15.03 14.21
C GLY A 92 -18.61 -13.79 14.22
N LEU A 93 -17.73 -13.62 13.23
CA LEU A 93 -17.00 -12.36 13.05
C LEU A 93 -18.01 -11.23 12.78
N THR A 94 -18.11 -10.28 13.70
CA THR A 94 -18.96 -9.09 13.57
C THR A 94 -18.08 -7.88 13.28
N PRO A 95 -17.84 -7.53 12.01
CA PRO A 95 -17.01 -6.38 11.67
C PRO A 95 -17.70 -5.08 12.06
N GLY A 96 -16.90 -4.07 12.42
CA GLY A 96 -17.36 -2.69 12.55
C GLY A 96 -17.58 -2.03 11.18
N LYS A 97 -17.66 -0.70 11.16
CA LYS A 97 -17.79 0.06 9.91
C LYS A 97 -16.61 -0.20 9.00
N GLY A 98 -16.89 -0.54 7.74
CA GLY A 98 -15.84 -0.90 6.81
C GLY A 98 -16.36 -1.54 5.53
N ASP A 99 -15.43 -2.10 4.78
CA ASP A 99 -15.68 -2.74 3.50
C ASP A 99 -15.43 -4.24 3.57
N GLY A 100 -16.42 -5.00 3.08
CA GLY A 100 -16.26 -6.43 2.80
C GLY A 100 -15.39 -6.63 1.56
N LEU A 101 -14.42 -7.53 1.68
CA LEU A 101 -13.44 -7.87 0.67
C LEU A 101 -13.54 -9.37 0.33
N PRO A 102 -14.35 -9.74 -0.69
CA PRO A 102 -14.48 -11.12 -1.14
C PRO A 102 -13.14 -11.69 -1.63
N THR A 103 -12.99 -13.02 -1.61
CA THR A 103 -11.74 -13.72 -1.94
C THR A 103 -11.09 -13.27 -3.25
N ALA A 104 -11.84 -13.13 -4.34
CA ALA A 104 -11.28 -12.69 -5.62
C ALA A 104 -10.66 -11.28 -5.52
N ARG A 105 -11.36 -10.36 -4.84
CA ARG A 105 -10.91 -8.98 -4.67
C ARG A 105 -9.78 -8.87 -3.65
N TYR A 106 -9.71 -9.78 -2.68
CA TYR A 106 -8.57 -9.93 -1.77
C TYR A 106 -7.31 -10.34 -2.53
N ALA A 107 -7.40 -11.35 -3.40
CA ALA A 107 -6.26 -11.76 -4.24
C ALA A 107 -5.79 -10.60 -5.15
N SER A 108 -6.72 -9.86 -5.76
CA SER A 108 -6.39 -8.66 -6.55
C SER A 108 -5.71 -7.58 -5.71
N LEU A 109 -6.13 -7.35 -4.46
CA LEU A 109 -5.49 -6.39 -3.56
C LEU A 109 -4.01 -6.73 -3.34
N LEU A 110 -3.73 -7.99 -3.01
CA LEU A 110 -2.35 -8.45 -2.77
C LEU A 110 -1.50 -8.37 -4.04
N ALA A 111 -2.05 -8.78 -5.19
CA ALA A 111 -1.37 -8.69 -6.47
C ALA A 111 -1.05 -7.24 -6.86
N THR A 112 -2.00 -6.31 -6.70
CA THR A 112 -1.77 -4.88 -6.95
C THR A 112 -0.69 -4.33 -6.03
N ALA A 113 -0.71 -4.69 -4.74
CA ALA A 113 0.31 -4.24 -3.80
C ALA A 113 1.70 -4.75 -4.17
N GLN A 114 1.83 -6.03 -4.52
CA GLN A 114 3.10 -6.60 -5.01
C GLN A 114 3.59 -5.88 -6.27
N ALA A 115 2.72 -5.65 -7.25
CA ALA A 115 3.07 -4.94 -8.47
C ALA A 115 3.52 -3.49 -8.19
N ALA A 116 2.84 -2.79 -7.28
CA ALA A 116 3.21 -1.44 -6.87
C ALA A 116 4.58 -1.40 -6.16
N ILE A 117 4.84 -2.35 -5.26
CA ILE A 117 6.14 -2.50 -4.56
C ILE A 117 7.26 -2.74 -5.57
N LEU A 118 7.07 -3.71 -6.48
CA LEU A 118 8.07 -4.03 -7.50
C LEU A 118 8.32 -2.85 -8.44
N LYS A 119 7.26 -2.18 -8.90
CA LYS A 119 7.38 -0.97 -9.74
C LYS A 119 8.18 0.12 -9.04
N ALA A 120 7.89 0.38 -7.76
CA ALA A 120 8.61 1.37 -6.98
C ALA A 120 10.08 0.99 -6.80
N ALA A 121 10.38 -0.27 -6.46
CA ALA A 121 11.74 -0.75 -6.28
C ALA A 121 12.55 -0.73 -7.58
N CYS A 122 11.97 -1.13 -8.72
CA CYS A 122 12.61 -1.02 -10.02
C CYS A 122 12.89 0.44 -10.37
N GLY A 123 11.91 1.34 -10.21
CA GLY A 123 12.11 2.77 -10.45
C GLY A 123 13.24 3.36 -9.60
N ILE A 124 13.34 2.97 -8.32
CA ILE A 124 14.45 3.38 -7.45
C ILE A 124 15.80 2.86 -7.98
N ARG A 125 15.89 1.59 -8.40
CA ARG A 125 17.11 0.98 -8.94
C ARG A 125 17.54 1.59 -10.26
N ASP A 126 16.56 1.95 -11.10
CA ASP A 126 16.77 2.59 -12.40
C ASP A 126 17.09 4.10 -12.28
N GLY A 127 17.12 4.64 -11.05
CA GLY A 127 17.41 6.06 -10.81
C GLY A 127 16.26 6.99 -11.22
N HIS A 128 15.02 6.50 -11.25
CA HIS A 128 13.84 7.35 -11.45
C HIS A 128 13.62 8.27 -10.25
N THR A 129 14.28 9.42 -10.25
CA THR A 129 14.24 10.42 -9.18
C THR A 129 13.52 11.71 -9.59
N LEU A 130 12.84 11.71 -10.74
CA LEU A 130 12.08 12.88 -11.18
C LEU A 130 10.97 13.21 -10.16
N PRO A 131 10.78 14.49 -9.82
CA PRO A 131 9.73 14.90 -8.91
C PRO A 131 8.33 14.43 -9.33
N ALA A 132 7.63 13.78 -8.39
CA ALA A 132 6.20 13.55 -8.50
C ALA A 132 5.45 14.73 -7.87
N LEU A 133 5.11 15.73 -8.69
CA LEU A 133 4.35 16.90 -8.25
C LEU A 133 2.91 16.50 -7.85
N GLY A 134 2.37 17.14 -6.80
CA GLY A 134 1.00 16.92 -6.34
C GLY A 134 0.83 17.20 -4.85
N ASP A 135 -0.24 16.65 -4.25
CA ASP A 135 -0.60 16.88 -2.84
C ASP A 135 0.53 16.58 -1.84
N ALA A 136 1.46 15.68 -2.20
CA ALA A 136 2.63 15.37 -1.38
C ALA A 136 3.54 16.58 -1.15
N CYS A 137 3.53 17.58 -2.05
CA CYS A 137 4.30 18.81 -1.93
C CYS A 137 3.92 19.64 -0.71
N GLU A 138 2.66 19.57 -0.24
CA GLU A 138 2.18 20.36 0.91
C GLU A 138 2.90 20.02 2.23
N LEU A 139 3.41 18.80 2.35
CA LEU A 139 4.08 18.28 3.54
C LEU A 139 5.55 17.93 3.30
N CYS A 140 6.06 18.17 2.09
CA CYS A 140 7.41 17.78 1.69
C CYS A 140 8.47 18.75 2.22
N SER A 141 9.46 18.27 2.97
CA SER A 141 10.58 19.09 3.46
C SER A 141 11.63 19.43 2.39
N PHE A 142 11.45 18.97 1.15
CA PHE A 142 12.43 19.10 0.06
C PHE A 142 11.98 20.03 -1.08
N THR A 143 10.97 20.88 -0.85
CA THR A 143 10.43 21.81 -1.88
C THR A 143 11.51 22.72 -2.47
N GLU A 144 12.45 23.19 -1.66
CA GLU A 144 13.56 24.05 -2.10
C GLU A 144 14.59 23.33 -2.99
N VAL A 145 14.68 22.00 -2.85
CA VAL A 145 15.57 21.15 -3.66
C VAL A 145 14.90 20.80 -4.98
N CYS A 146 13.64 20.38 -4.89
CA CYS A 146 12.83 19.92 -6.01
C CYS A 146 12.37 21.06 -6.93
N ARG A 147 12.15 22.26 -6.39
CA ARG A 147 11.63 23.45 -7.09
C ARG A 147 10.39 23.16 -7.94
N PRO A 148 9.26 22.78 -7.31
CA PRO A 148 8.07 22.33 -8.03
C PRO A 148 7.54 23.35 -9.04
N ASP A 149 7.66 24.66 -8.76
CA ASP A 149 7.27 25.73 -9.68
C ASP A 149 8.14 25.74 -10.97
N ASP A 150 9.46 25.55 -10.85
CA ASP A 150 10.37 25.47 -11.98
C ASP A 150 10.09 24.23 -12.84
N VAL A 151 9.77 23.10 -12.20
CA VAL A 151 9.43 21.84 -12.88
C VAL A 151 8.10 21.94 -13.62
N ALA A 152 7.08 22.53 -13.00
CA ALA A 152 5.77 22.73 -13.63
C ALA A 152 5.86 23.67 -14.84
N ASN A 153 6.67 24.72 -14.75
CA ASN A 153 6.89 25.67 -15.83
C ASN A 153 7.74 25.06 -16.96
N GLY A 154 8.79 24.28 -16.65
CA GLY A 154 9.64 23.62 -17.66
C GLY A 154 8.91 22.56 -18.50
N GLN A 155 7.95 21.83 -17.91
CA GLN A 155 7.12 20.85 -18.64
C GLN A 155 6.17 21.53 -19.64
N SER A 156 5.72 22.76 -19.36
CA SER A 156 4.88 23.51 -20.30
C SER A 156 5.65 23.98 -21.54
N ASP A 157 6.96 24.22 -21.41
CA ASP A 157 7.82 24.72 -22.50
C ASP A 157 8.28 23.59 -23.45
N GLU A 158 8.53 22.38 -22.95
CA GLU A 158 8.88 21.21 -23.80
C GLU A 158 7.70 20.73 -24.68
N THR A 159 6.46 20.99 -24.26
CA THR A 159 5.27 20.65 -25.06
C THR A 159 5.06 21.60 -26.25
N GLN A 160 5.90 22.63 -26.36
CA GLN A 160 5.85 23.68 -27.38
C GLN A 160 7.05 23.65 -28.34
N ALA A 161 7.74 22.52 -28.47
CA ALA A 161 8.73 22.33 -29.53
C ALA A 161 8.05 22.35 -30.91
N PRO A 162 8.48 23.20 -31.87
CA PRO A 162 7.87 23.23 -33.20
C PRO A 162 8.10 21.88 -33.90
N SER A 163 7.03 21.33 -34.47
CA SER A 163 7.12 20.22 -35.41
C SER A 163 8.00 20.62 -36.62
N PRO A 164 8.81 19.71 -37.18
CA PRO A 164 9.66 20.00 -38.33
C PRO A 164 8.88 20.41 -39.57
#